data_AF-A0A897NMM1-F1
#
_entry.id   AF-A0A897NMM1-F1
#
_cell.length_a   1.000
_cell.length_b   1.000
_cell.length_c   1.000
_cell.angle_alpha   90.00
_cell.angle_beta   90.00
_cell.angle_gamma   90.00
#
_symmetry.space_group_name_H-M   'P 1'
#
loop_
_entity.id
_entity.type
_entity.pdbx_description
1 polymer ?
#
loop_
_entity_poly.entity_id
_entity_poly.type
_entity_poly.pdbx_seq_one_letter_code
_entity_poly.pdbx_strand_id
1 'polypeptide(L)'
;MDVAEASAACDSLLSEIEGAVVTDREFLETVLLGVVGRGHVLLEDVPGTGKTLTARSFATALGLSFSRIQFTPDLLPADVTGTHVFNERDGSFEFSEGPIFANVVLADEINRAPPKTQSALLEAMEEGQVTVDGDTHELPKPFFVLATQNPVEMEGTFELPEAQVDRFAIKTAMGYPDEDGEFELLRRRAGRTEQSPTVETVLDPESVQDLRTTPESVTVEEDVLQYLARLTRKTREHRFVEVGVSPRGTQRLFEVARARATITGREFVTPDDVKRVAQPALAHRLVLTPDARVEDVHKSAVIEDVLDSVEVPTV
;
A
#
# COMPACT_ATOMS: atom_id res chain seq x y z
N MET A 1 8.29 21.27 0.37
CA MET A 1 7.80 21.17 -1.02
C MET A 1 6.36 21.64 -1.13
N ASP A 2 6.03 22.50 -2.10
CA ASP A 2 4.64 22.90 -2.39
C ASP A 2 3.87 21.84 -3.22
N VAL A 3 2.57 22.06 -3.47
CA VAL A 3 1.72 21.07 -4.17
C VAL A 3 2.11 20.92 -5.65
N ALA A 4 2.53 21.99 -6.31
CA ALA A 4 2.91 21.93 -7.72
C ALA A 4 4.25 21.20 -7.90
N GLU A 5 5.22 21.49 -7.04
CA GLU A 5 6.50 20.77 -6.95
C GLU A 5 6.28 19.28 -6.64
N ALA A 6 5.39 18.98 -5.69
CA ALA A 6 5.06 17.61 -5.33
C ALA A 6 4.40 16.83 -6.47
N SER A 7 3.47 17.45 -7.20
CA SER A 7 2.84 16.82 -8.36
C SER A 7 3.84 16.55 -9.49
N ALA A 8 4.73 17.51 -9.79
CA ALA A 8 5.77 17.32 -10.79
C ALA A 8 6.77 16.22 -10.40
N ALA A 9 7.15 16.14 -9.12
CA ALA A 9 7.96 15.05 -8.59
C ALA A 9 7.25 13.69 -8.72
N CYS A 10 5.96 13.62 -8.38
CA CYS A 10 5.15 12.41 -8.54
C CYS A 10 5.07 11.97 -10.02
N ASP A 11 4.84 12.90 -10.94
CA ASP A 11 4.77 12.60 -12.37
C ASP A 11 6.10 12.08 -12.92
N SER A 12 7.21 12.66 -12.47
CA SER A 12 8.57 12.21 -12.81
C SER A 12 8.86 10.81 -12.26
N LEU A 13 8.49 10.55 -11.00
CA LEU A 13 8.61 9.23 -10.37
C LEU A 13 7.83 8.16 -11.14
N LEU A 14 6.56 8.43 -11.48
CA LEU A 14 5.71 7.48 -12.20
C LEU A 14 6.27 7.18 -13.59
N SER A 15 6.68 8.21 -14.32
CA SER A 15 7.24 8.07 -15.68
C SER A 15 8.54 7.27 -15.67
N GLU A 16 9.39 7.47 -14.66
CA GLU A 16 10.62 6.68 -14.50
C GLU A 16 10.30 5.20 -14.21
N ILE A 17 9.32 4.92 -13.35
CA ILE A 17 8.94 3.54 -13.00
C ILE A 17 8.28 2.81 -14.19
N GLU A 18 7.46 3.49 -14.99
CA GLU A 18 6.86 2.93 -16.23
C GLU A 18 7.91 2.51 -17.27
N GLY A 19 9.04 3.21 -17.30
CA GLY A 19 10.19 2.84 -18.11
C GLY A 19 10.71 1.43 -17.77
N ALA A 20 10.60 1.00 -16.51
CA ALA A 20 11.10 -0.28 -16.04
C ALA A 20 10.03 -1.36 -15.88
N VAL A 21 8.84 -1.00 -15.42
CA VAL A 21 7.74 -1.90 -15.07
C VAL A 21 6.66 -1.80 -16.15
N VAL A 22 6.31 -2.92 -16.78
CA VAL A 22 5.17 -2.96 -17.72
C VAL A 22 3.90 -3.21 -16.90
N THR A 23 3.12 -2.14 -16.68
CA THR A 23 1.88 -2.15 -15.92
C THR A 23 1.10 -0.87 -16.18
N ASP A 24 -0.18 -0.83 -15.80
CA ASP A 24 -0.99 0.37 -15.88
C ASP A 24 -0.47 1.50 -14.98
N ARG A 25 -0.43 2.73 -15.51
CA ARG A 25 -0.10 3.94 -14.74
C ARG A 25 -0.99 4.10 -13.52
N GLU A 26 -2.28 3.78 -13.65
CA GLU A 26 -3.26 3.88 -12.57
C GLU A 26 -2.90 2.98 -11.37
N PHE A 27 -2.33 1.79 -11.64
CA PHE A 27 -1.82 0.92 -10.59
C PHE A 27 -0.64 1.56 -9.87
N LEU A 28 0.32 2.14 -10.60
CA LEU A 28 1.47 2.84 -10.01
C LEU A 28 1.03 4.08 -9.21
N GLU A 29 0.07 4.85 -9.72
CA GLU A 29 -0.57 5.96 -9.00
C GLU A 29 -1.20 5.47 -7.70
N THR A 30 -1.88 4.32 -7.73
CA THR A 30 -2.52 3.72 -6.55
C THR A 30 -1.49 3.26 -5.50
N VAL A 31 -0.35 2.73 -5.91
CA VAL A 31 0.76 2.41 -5.00
C VAL A 31 1.38 3.70 -4.43
N LEU A 32 1.57 4.72 -5.26
CA LEU A 32 2.12 6.02 -4.86
C LEU A 32 1.22 6.74 -3.86
N LEU A 33 -0.11 6.59 -3.94
CA LEU A 33 -1.05 7.08 -2.92
C LEU A 33 -0.72 6.52 -1.53
N GLY A 34 -0.26 5.27 -1.42
CA GLY A 34 0.19 4.69 -0.16
C GLY A 34 1.43 5.41 0.38
N VAL A 35 2.42 5.65 -0.48
CA VAL A 35 3.66 6.37 -0.11
C VAL A 35 3.33 7.79 0.37
N VAL A 36 2.63 8.57 -0.47
CA VAL A 36 2.30 9.99 -0.21
C VAL A 36 1.33 10.11 0.97
N GLY A 37 0.31 9.26 1.03
CA GLY A 37 -0.70 9.20 2.09
C GLY A 37 -0.22 8.56 3.39
N ARG A 38 1.09 8.25 3.51
CA ARG A 38 1.71 7.66 4.72
C ARG A 38 1.08 6.34 5.16
N GLY A 39 0.57 5.57 4.21
CA GLY A 39 -0.08 4.29 4.43
C GLY A 39 0.70 3.13 3.81
N HIS A 40 0.34 1.92 4.21
CA HIS A 40 0.85 0.70 3.59
C HIS A 40 -0.12 0.19 2.53
N VAL A 41 0.40 -0.55 1.55
CA VAL A 41 -0.37 -1.07 0.42
C VAL A 41 -0.40 -2.59 0.46
N LEU A 42 -1.58 -3.18 0.28
CA LEU A 42 -1.78 -4.62 0.14
C LEU A 42 -2.12 -4.97 -1.31
N LEU A 43 -1.32 -5.84 -1.92
CA LEU A 43 -1.48 -6.32 -3.28
C LEU A 43 -2.07 -7.73 -3.31
N GLU A 44 -3.32 -7.85 -3.72
CA GLU A 44 -3.92 -9.15 -4.07
C GLU A 44 -3.58 -9.47 -5.51
N ASP A 45 -2.72 -10.46 -5.75
CA ASP A 45 -2.46 -10.84 -7.12
C ASP A 45 -1.85 -12.23 -7.25
N VAL A 46 -1.90 -12.69 -8.49
CA VAL A 46 -1.28 -13.92 -8.95
C VAL A 46 0.25 -13.80 -9.08
N PRO A 47 0.98 -14.92 -8.98
CA PRO A 47 2.44 -14.92 -9.15
C PRO A 47 2.87 -14.44 -10.54
N GLY A 48 4.05 -13.80 -10.60
CA GLY A 48 4.69 -13.45 -11.86
C GLY A 48 4.33 -12.08 -12.46
N THR A 49 3.52 -11.26 -11.78
CA THR A 49 3.09 -9.93 -12.29
C THR A 49 4.14 -8.82 -12.13
N GLY A 50 5.33 -9.12 -11.60
CA GLY A 50 6.41 -8.13 -11.50
C GLY A 50 6.42 -7.30 -10.21
N LYS A 51 5.66 -7.68 -9.18
CA LYS A 51 5.58 -6.98 -7.87
C LYS A 51 6.94 -6.66 -7.25
N THR A 52 7.89 -7.59 -7.32
CA THR A 52 9.25 -7.37 -6.81
C THR A 52 9.98 -6.27 -7.58
N LEU A 53 9.79 -6.21 -8.89
CA LEU A 53 10.32 -5.13 -9.70
C LEU A 53 9.65 -3.81 -9.33
N THR A 54 8.32 -3.77 -9.21
CA THR A 54 7.57 -2.57 -8.79
C THR A 54 8.07 -2.02 -7.45
N ALA A 55 8.14 -2.86 -6.41
CA ALA A 55 8.58 -2.42 -5.08
C ALA A 55 10.01 -1.87 -5.09
N ARG A 56 10.91 -2.56 -5.80
CA ARG A 56 12.31 -2.14 -5.95
C ARG A 56 12.42 -0.83 -6.76
N SER A 57 11.65 -0.71 -7.85
CA SER A 57 11.59 0.49 -8.68
C SER A 57 11.14 1.70 -7.86
N PHE A 58 10.09 1.57 -7.03
CA PHE A 58 9.68 2.63 -6.11
C PHE A 58 10.81 3.00 -5.13
N ALA A 59 11.44 2.01 -4.50
CA ALA A 59 12.52 2.28 -3.55
C ALA A 59 13.69 3.02 -4.22
N THR A 60 14.13 2.57 -5.41
CA THR A 60 15.22 3.21 -6.15
C THR A 60 14.87 4.62 -6.63
N ALA A 61 13.67 4.81 -7.20
CA ALA A 61 13.21 6.10 -7.68
C ALA A 61 13.06 7.13 -6.55
N LEU A 62 12.67 6.67 -5.35
CA LEU A 62 12.53 7.49 -4.15
C LEU A 62 13.87 7.67 -3.38
N GLY A 63 14.97 7.06 -3.82
CA GLY A 63 16.26 7.14 -3.12
C GLY A 63 16.28 6.44 -1.76
N LEU A 64 15.40 5.44 -1.58
CA LEU A 64 15.15 4.76 -0.31
C LEU A 64 15.79 3.36 -0.27
N SER A 65 16.11 2.88 0.93
CA SER A 65 16.56 1.50 1.12
C SER A 65 15.42 0.50 0.85
N PHE A 66 15.78 -0.65 0.26
CA PHE A 66 14.84 -1.70 -0.10
C PHE A 66 15.18 -3.01 0.61
N SER A 67 14.15 -3.68 1.12
CA SER A 67 14.24 -5.04 1.63
C SER A 67 13.06 -5.88 1.15
N ARG A 68 13.29 -7.18 0.95
CA ARG A 68 12.25 -8.15 0.62
C ARG A 68 12.23 -9.23 1.67
N ILE A 69 11.05 -9.49 2.21
CA ILE A 69 10.77 -10.56 3.15
C ILE A 69 9.82 -11.52 2.44
N GLN A 70 10.26 -12.74 2.20
CA GLN A 70 9.41 -13.80 1.70
C GLN A 70 8.74 -14.49 2.90
N PHE A 71 7.42 -14.43 2.99
CA PHE A 71 6.68 -15.08 4.05
C PHE A 71 6.53 -16.56 3.71
N THR A 72 6.95 -17.42 4.64
CA THR A 72 6.90 -18.88 4.53
C THR A 72 6.31 -19.48 5.81
N PRO A 73 5.78 -20.72 5.77
CA PRO A 73 5.15 -21.33 6.94
C PRO A 73 6.06 -21.52 8.16
N ASP A 74 7.37 -21.54 7.94
CA ASP A 74 8.42 -21.70 8.95
C ASP A 74 9.05 -20.39 9.42
N LEU A 75 8.69 -19.25 8.81
CA LEU A 75 9.24 -17.94 9.15
C LEU A 75 8.86 -17.53 10.59
N LEU A 76 9.85 -17.20 11.42
CA LEU A 76 9.63 -16.76 12.79
C LEU A 76 9.49 -15.23 12.87
N PRO A 77 8.82 -14.68 13.91
CA PRO A 77 8.78 -13.25 14.14
C PRO A 77 10.16 -12.59 14.16
N ALA A 78 11.14 -13.22 14.82
CA ALA A 78 12.51 -12.73 14.92
C ALA A 78 13.24 -12.65 13.57
N ASP A 79 12.86 -13.47 12.58
CA ASP A 79 13.42 -13.40 11.23
C ASP A 79 12.93 -12.14 10.46
N VAL A 80 11.85 -11.51 10.94
CA VAL A 80 11.32 -10.25 10.42
C VAL A 80 11.88 -9.07 11.20
N THR A 81 11.79 -9.14 12.53
CA THR A 81 12.08 -8.04 13.46
C THR A 81 13.55 -7.93 13.84
N GLY A 82 14.34 -8.98 13.67
CA GLY A 82 15.71 -9.04 14.17
C GLY A 82 15.82 -9.77 15.51
N THR A 83 17.06 -10.02 15.93
CA THR A 83 17.42 -10.79 17.11
C THR A 83 18.74 -10.31 17.70
N HIS A 84 18.98 -10.57 18.98
CA HIS A 84 20.31 -10.41 19.56
C HIS A 84 21.22 -11.56 19.15
N VAL A 85 22.41 -11.22 18.65
CA VAL A 85 23.46 -12.18 18.25
C VAL A 85 24.66 -11.96 19.17
N PHE A 86 25.26 -13.06 19.64
CA PHE A 86 26.46 -13.00 20.48
C PHE A 86 27.68 -12.62 19.63
N ASN A 87 28.30 -11.48 19.94
CA ASN A 87 29.56 -11.04 19.36
C ASN A 87 30.73 -11.63 20.17
N GLU A 88 31.39 -12.65 19.61
CA GLU A 88 32.50 -13.36 20.26
C GLU A 88 33.74 -12.47 20.54
N ARG A 89 33.92 -11.36 19.81
CA ARG A 89 35.08 -10.48 19.99
C ARG A 89 34.97 -9.68 21.27
N ASP A 90 33.78 -9.18 21.55
CA ASP A 90 33.49 -8.24 22.62
C ASP A 90 32.78 -8.91 23.80
N GLY A 91 32.35 -10.16 23.64
CA GLY A 91 31.65 -10.94 24.67
C GLY A 91 30.26 -10.40 25.01
N SER A 92 29.65 -9.65 24.08
CA SER A 92 28.38 -8.95 24.23
C SER A 92 27.30 -9.54 23.31
N PHE A 93 26.03 -9.31 23.65
CA PHE A 93 24.91 -9.55 22.75
C PHE A 93 24.58 -8.24 22.02
N GLU A 94 24.67 -8.23 20.70
CA GLU A 94 24.36 -7.07 19.85
C GLU A 94 23.09 -7.33 19.08
N PHE A 95 22.24 -6.30 18.96
CA PHE A 95 21.03 -6.40 18.16
C PHE A 95 21.41 -6.45 16.68
N SER A 96 21.02 -7.53 16.01
CA SER A 96 21.07 -7.66 14.56
C SER A 96 19.71 -7.29 14.00
N GLU A 97 19.64 -6.16 13.31
CA GLU A 97 18.43 -5.67 12.65
C GLU A 97 17.88 -6.73 11.69
N GLY A 98 16.56 -6.95 11.78
CA GLY A 98 15.84 -7.77 10.81
C GLY A 98 15.63 -7.06 9.48
N PRO A 99 15.16 -7.76 8.44
CA PRO A 99 14.91 -7.19 7.13
C PRO A 99 13.81 -6.12 7.13
N ILE A 100 13.06 -5.94 8.22
CA ILE A 100 12.07 -4.85 8.36
C ILE A 100 12.73 -3.46 8.51
N PHE A 101 14.01 -3.38 8.88
CA PHE A 101 14.76 -2.13 9.01
C PHE A 101 15.22 -1.58 7.64
N ALA A 102 14.26 -1.41 6.73
CA ALA A 102 14.44 -0.74 5.45
C ALA A 102 13.28 0.25 5.22
N ASN A 103 13.52 1.29 4.43
CA ASN A 103 12.52 2.30 4.13
C ASN A 103 11.34 1.73 3.34
N VAL A 104 11.62 0.87 2.36
CA VAL A 104 10.62 0.15 1.55
C VAL A 104 10.79 -1.34 1.78
N VAL A 105 9.78 -1.96 2.39
CA VAL A 105 9.74 -3.40 2.64
C VAL A 105 8.68 -4.05 1.75
N LEU A 106 9.11 -4.98 0.89
CA LEU A 106 8.21 -5.91 0.20
C LEU A 106 7.97 -7.12 1.10
N ALA A 107 6.77 -7.24 1.65
CA ALA A 107 6.33 -8.42 2.40
C ALA A 107 5.57 -9.36 1.46
N ASP A 108 6.26 -10.33 0.89
CA ASP A 108 5.73 -11.17 -0.17
C ASP A 108 5.00 -12.39 0.41
N GLU A 109 3.78 -12.64 -0.06
CA GLU A 109 2.91 -13.76 0.33
C GLU A 109 2.64 -13.83 1.84
N ILE A 110 2.26 -12.70 2.44
CA ILE A 110 2.07 -12.57 3.90
C ILE A 110 1.10 -13.61 4.47
N ASN A 111 0.15 -14.09 3.65
CA ASN A 111 -0.79 -15.14 4.01
C ASN A 111 -0.15 -16.54 4.11
N ARG A 112 1.15 -16.73 3.83
CA ARG A 112 1.83 -18.02 4.00
C ARG A 112 2.49 -18.20 5.37
N ALA A 113 2.74 -17.12 6.11
CA ALA A 113 3.34 -17.23 7.44
C ALA A 113 2.29 -17.39 8.54
N PRO A 114 2.65 -18.00 9.68
CA PRO A 114 1.76 -18.11 10.83
C PRO A 114 1.28 -16.75 11.36
N PRO A 115 0.10 -16.68 12.02
CA PRO A 115 -0.47 -15.43 12.54
C PRO A 115 0.45 -14.62 13.45
N LYS A 116 1.35 -15.27 14.20
CA LYS A 116 2.34 -14.59 15.06
C LYS A 116 3.36 -13.80 14.24
N THR A 117 3.83 -14.34 13.13
CA THR A 117 4.80 -13.68 12.24
C THR A 117 4.13 -12.57 11.45
N GLN A 118 2.89 -12.77 11.00
CA GLN A 118 2.08 -11.69 10.42
C GLN A 118 1.91 -10.52 11.40
N SER A 119 1.61 -10.82 12.67
CA SER A 119 1.41 -9.81 13.71
C SER A 119 2.68 -8.98 13.97
N ALA A 120 3.87 -9.58 13.91
CA ALA A 120 5.13 -8.85 14.07
C ALA A 120 5.33 -7.76 13.00
N LEU A 121 5.04 -8.06 11.73
CA LEU A 121 5.05 -7.06 10.65
C LEU A 121 3.98 -5.98 10.87
N LEU A 122 2.76 -6.38 11.21
CA LEU A 122 1.62 -5.48 11.35
C LEU A 122 1.73 -4.54 12.57
N GLU A 123 2.37 -5.00 13.64
CA GLU A 123 2.69 -4.18 14.81
C GLU A 123 3.75 -3.13 14.45
N ALA A 124 4.82 -3.54 13.77
CA ALA A 124 5.84 -2.63 13.27
C ALA A 124 5.29 -1.57 12.30
N MET A 125 4.32 -1.94 11.46
CA MET A 125 3.59 -1.01 10.59
C MET A 125 2.80 0.05 11.37
N GLU A 126 2.20 -0.33 12.50
CA GLU A 126 1.38 0.59 13.29
C GLU A 126 2.22 1.49 14.19
N GLU A 127 3.22 0.92 14.85
CA GLU A 127 4.01 1.60 15.89
C GLU A 127 5.23 2.33 15.32
N GLY A 128 5.70 1.99 14.12
CA GLY A 128 6.90 2.60 13.52
C GLY A 128 8.19 2.25 14.27
N GLN A 129 8.16 1.20 15.09
CA GLN A 129 9.26 0.69 15.91
C GLN A 129 9.06 -0.80 16.16
N VAL A 130 10.11 -1.44 16.65
CA VAL A 130 10.12 -2.85 17.02
C VAL A 130 10.71 -2.98 18.43
N THR A 131 10.09 -3.80 19.29
CA THR A 131 10.64 -4.13 20.61
C THR A 131 11.10 -5.58 20.65
N VAL A 132 12.39 -5.80 20.94
CA VAL A 132 12.99 -7.14 21.09
C VAL A 132 13.65 -7.21 22.46
N ASP A 133 13.33 -8.26 23.24
CA ASP A 133 13.88 -8.51 24.58
C ASP A 133 13.80 -7.33 25.57
N GLY A 134 12.85 -6.40 25.37
CA GLY A 134 12.62 -5.23 26.21
C GLY A 134 13.26 -3.94 25.69
N ASP A 135 14.11 -4.01 24.67
CA ASP A 135 14.73 -2.87 24.01
C ASP A 135 13.94 -2.48 22.75
N THR A 136 13.73 -1.17 22.56
CA THR A 136 12.92 -0.63 21.45
C THR A 136 13.81 0.05 20.41
N HIS A 137 13.59 -0.31 19.16
CA HIS A 137 14.35 0.16 18.00
C HIS A 137 13.40 0.86 17.01
N GLU A 138 13.68 2.13 16.69
CA GLU A 138 12.89 2.86 15.71
C GLU A 138 13.14 2.34 14.28
N LEU A 139 12.08 2.27 13.47
CA LEU A 139 12.20 1.98 12.05
C LEU A 139 12.66 3.22 11.27
N PRO A 140 13.32 3.03 10.11
CA PRO A 140 13.78 4.16 9.30
C PRO A 140 12.62 5.00 8.78
N LYS A 141 12.80 6.32 8.73
CA LYS A 141 11.79 7.28 8.25
C LYS A 141 12.22 7.84 6.88
N PRO A 142 11.40 7.76 5.82
CA PRO A 142 10.07 7.12 5.77
C PRO A 142 10.11 5.58 5.87
N PHE A 143 9.07 4.99 6.49
CA PHE A 143 8.79 3.55 6.45
C PHE A 143 7.54 3.29 5.59
N PHE A 144 7.63 2.35 4.65
CA PHE A 144 6.57 1.95 3.73
C PHE A 144 6.63 0.44 3.50
N VAL A 145 5.45 -0.19 3.51
CA VAL A 145 5.32 -1.64 3.31
C VAL A 145 4.39 -1.86 2.13
N LEU A 146 4.88 -2.62 1.16
CA LEU A 146 4.10 -3.20 0.09
C LEU A 146 3.96 -4.69 0.40
N ALA A 147 2.79 -5.09 0.86
CA ALA A 147 2.52 -6.49 1.20
C ALA A 147 1.79 -7.18 0.06
N THR A 148 2.01 -8.47 -0.15
CA THR A 148 1.31 -9.24 -1.19
C THR A 148 0.58 -10.44 -0.59
N GLN A 149 -0.56 -10.79 -1.18
CA GLN A 149 -1.30 -12.01 -0.88
C GLN A 149 -1.64 -12.73 -2.18
N ASN A 150 -1.51 -14.05 -2.17
CA ASN A 150 -1.96 -14.90 -3.26
C ASN A 150 -3.32 -15.52 -2.88
N PRO A 151 -4.43 -15.13 -3.53
CA PRO A 151 -5.77 -15.63 -3.20
C PRO A 151 -6.03 -17.06 -3.66
N VAL A 152 -5.18 -17.64 -4.52
CA VAL A 152 -5.43 -18.94 -5.17
C VAL A 152 -4.84 -20.11 -4.38
N GLU A 153 -3.88 -19.85 -3.48
CA GLU A 153 -3.25 -20.89 -2.67
C GLU A 153 -4.15 -21.30 -1.50
N MET A 154 -4.88 -22.41 -1.67
CA MET A 154 -5.79 -22.97 -0.66
C MET A 154 -5.11 -23.87 0.38
N GLU A 155 -3.91 -24.38 0.11
CA GLU A 155 -3.19 -25.25 1.06
C GLU A 155 -2.09 -24.48 1.81
N GLY A 156 -2.16 -24.51 3.15
CA GLY A 156 -1.10 -23.96 4.01
C GLY A 156 -1.09 -22.43 4.14
N THR A 157 -2.17 -21.75 3.79
CA THR A 157 -2.32 -20.30 3.98
C THR A 157 -3.11 -19.95 5.24
N PHE A 158 -2.75 -18.82 5.83
CA PHE A 158 -3.37 -18.16 6.97
C PHE A 158 -3.93 -16.83 6.49
N GLU A 159 -5.23 -16.77 6.23
CA GLU A 159 -5.90 -15.52 5.85
C GLU A 159 -5.69 -14.45 6.92
N LEU A 160 -5.44 -13.21 6.47
CA LEU A 160 -5.42 -12.09 7.40
C LEU A 160 -6.86 -11.80 7.87
N PRO A 161 -7.10 -11.73 9.19
CA PRO A 161 -8.36 -11.22 9.71
C PRO A 161 -8.66 -9.82 9.17
N GLU A 162 -9.94 -9.48 9.00
CA GLU A 162 -10.36 -8.18 8.47
C GLU A 162 -9.80 -7.00 9.30
N ALA A 163 -9.67 -7.17 10.63
CA ALA A 163 -9.03 -6.19 11.51
C ALA A 163 -7.53 -5.96 11.23
N GLN A 164 -6.85 -6.94 10.62
CA GLN A 164 -5.46 -6.82 10.18
C GLN A 164 -5.38 -6.15 8.80
N VAL A 165 -6.28 -6.51 7.89
CA VAL A 165 -6.40 -5.90 6.56
C VAL A 165 -6.73 -4.40 6.66
N ASP A 166 -7.52 -3.97 7.66
CA ASP A 166 -7.83 -2.55 7.93
C ASP A 166 -6.58 -1.68 8.22
N ARG A 167 -5.43 -2.30 8.53
CA ARG A 167 -4.17 -1.58 8.74
C ARG A 167 -3.57 -1.01 7.46
N PHE A 168 -3.86 -1.62 6.31
CA PHE A 168 -3.43 -1.14 5.01
C PHE A 168 -4.32 0.01 4.55
N ALA A 169 -3.72 1.14 4.18
CA ALA A 169 -4.48 2.28 3.67
C ALA A 169 -5.20 1.90 2.37
N ILE A 170 -4.50 1.18 1.50
CA ILE A 170 -4.93 0.81 0.16
C ILE A 170 -4.80 -0.70 -0.03
N LYS A 171 -5.80 -1.27 -0.69
CA LYS A 171 -5.75 -2.62 -1.25
C LYS A 171 -6.04 -2.56 -2.74
N THR A 172 -5.16 -3.13 -3.56
CA THR A 172 -5.28 -3.12 -5.02
C THR A 172 -4.72 -4.41 -5.63
N ALA A 173 -4.85 -4.56 -6.94
CA ALA A 173 -4.32 -5.65 -7.74
C ALA A 173 -3.59 -5.07 -8.96
N MET A 174 -2.52 -5.71 -9.42
CA MET A 174 -1.82 -5.35 -10.65
C MET A 174 -2.48 -6.03 -11.85
N GLY A 175 -2.90 -7.29 -11.67
CA GLY A 175 -3.44 -8.12 -12.73
C GLY A 175 -2.36 -8.57 -13.72
N TYR A 176 -2.78 -9.31 -14.75
CA TYR A 176 -1.93 -9.55 -15.91
C TYR A 176 -1.97 -8.32 -16.83
N PRO A 177 -0.84 -7.96 -17.47
CA PRO A 177 -0.86 -6.96 -18.52
C PRO A 177 -1.80 -7.38 -19.65
N ASP A 178 -2.34 -6.41 -20.35
CA ASP A 178 -3.09 -6.64 -21.59
C ASP A 178 -2.18 -7.13 -22.73
N GLU A 179 -2.76 -7.41 -23.89
CA GLU A 179 -2.03 -7.93 -25.05
C GLU A 179 -0.85 -7.02 -25.47
N ASP A 180 -1.04 -5.70 -25.41
CA ASP A 180 -0.01 -4.71 -25.73
C ASP A 180 1.11 -4.72 -24.67
N GLY A 181 0.76 -4.84 -23.39
CA GLY A 181 1.72 -4.99 -22.30
C GLY A 181 2.50 -6.32 -22.37
N GLU A 182 1.84 -7.44 -22.71
CA GLU A 182 2.51 -8.72 -22.95
C GLU A 182 3.49 -8.63 -24.13
N PHE A 183 3.07 -7.98 -25.22
CA PHE A 183 3.94 -7.73 -26.37
C PHE A 183 5.17 -6.89 -25.98
N GLU A 184 4.99 -5.83 -25.19
CA GLU A 184 6.09 -5.02 -24.71
C GLU A 184 7.04 -5.79 -23.78
N LEU A 185 6.52 -6.65 -22.90
CA LEU A 185 7.33 -7.57 -22.09
C LEU A 185 8.20 -8.47 -22.96
N LEU A 186 7.62 -9.07 -24.00
CA LEU A 186 8.34 -9.91 -24.96
C LEU A 186 9.38 -9.10 -25.75
N ARG A 187 9.03 -7.89 -26.19
CA ARG A 187 9.93 -6.98 -26.91
C ARG A 187 11.14 -6.60 -26.07
N ARG A 188 10.93 -6.20 -24.81
CA ARG A 188 12.01 -5.90 -23.84
C ARG A 188 12.86 -7.13 -23.59
N ARG A 189 12.27 -8.32 -23.46
CA ARG A 189 13.00 -9.57 -23.26
C ARG A 189 13.84 -9.97 -24.46
N ALA A 190 13.32 -9.80 -25.68
CA ALA A 190 14.02 -10.10 -26.93
C ALA A 190 15.17 -9.13 -27.22
N GLY A 191 15.04 -7.87 -26.81
CA GLY A 191 16.09 -6.84 -26.95
C GLY A 191 17.17 -6.85 -25.86
N ARG A 192 17.04 -7.68 -24.81
CA ARG A 192 18.01 -7.74 -23.71
C ARG A 192 19.25 -8.55 -24.09
N THR A 193 20.40 -7.88 -24.15
CA THR A 193 21.69 -8.56 -24.20
C THR A 193 22.12 -9.09 -22.83
N GLU A 194 21.81 -8.42 -21.70
CA GLU A 194 22.16 -8.93 -20.34
C GLU A 194 21.58 -8.15 -19.13
N GLN A 195 20.95 -6.96 -19.28
CA GLN A 195 20.59 -6.13 -18.11
C GLN A 195 19.08 -6.10 -17.81
N SER A 196 18.72 -6.27 -16.54
CA SER A 196 17.42 -5.92 -15.98
C SER A 196 17.12 -4.43 -16.24
N PRO A 197 15.84 -4.02 -16.35
CA PRO A 197 15.54 -2.61 -16.54
C PRO A 197 16.00 -1.85 -15.28
N THR A 198 16.72 -0.75 -15.46
CA THR A 198 17.23 0.07 -14.37
C THR A 198 16.35 1.30 -14.20
N VAL A 199 16.06 1.63 -12.95
CA VAL A 199 15.37 2.84 -12.55
C VAL A 199 16.40 3.78 -11.97
N GLU A 200 16.36 5.05 -12.37
CA GLU A 200 17.18 6.10 -11.81
C GLU A 200 16.52 6.70 -10.55
N THR A 201 17.34 7.24 -9.65
CA THR A 201 16.85 7.95 -8.47
C THR A 201 16.34 9.33 -8.87
N VAL A 202 15.06 9.59 -8.58
CA VAL A 202 14.36 10.84 -8.89
C VAL A 202 14.32 11.75 -7.66
N LEU A 203 14.09 11.18 -6.48
CA LEU A 203 14.08 11.89 -5.20
C LEU A 203 15.12 11.34 -4.23
N ASP A 204 15.56 12.18 -3.30
CA ASP A 204 16.31 11.78 -2.12
C ASP A 204 15.40 11.59 -0.89
N PRO A 205 15.87 10.92 0.18
CA PRO A 205 15.06 10.67 1.37
C PRO A 205 14.45 11.90 2.05
N GLU A 206 15.12 13.06 2.04
CA GLU A 206 14.58 14.30 2.62
C GLU A 206 13.43 14.82 1.75
N SER A 207 13.61 14.84 0.43
CA SER A 207 12.57 15.18 -0.53
C SER A 207 11.34 14.27 -0.43
N VAL A 208 11.51 12.98 -0.11
CA VAL A 208 10.39 12.06 0.13
C VAL A 208 9.64 12.40 1.43
N GLN A 209 10.35 12.81 2.48
CA GLN A 209 9.69 13.26 3.72
C GLN A 209 8.86 14.52 3.45
N ASP A 210 9.43 15.47 2.72
CA ASP A 210 8.74 16.68 2.26
C ASP A 210 7.47 16.32 1.47
N LEU A 211 7.58 15.43 0.47
CA LEU A 211 6.46 14.95 -0.33
C LEU A 211 5.37 14.29 0.55
N ARG A 212 5.75 13.54 1.58
CA ARG A 212 4.81 12.94 2.55
C ARG A 212 4.19 13.97 3.48
N THR A 213 4.71 15.19 3.58
CA THR A 213 4.12 16.30 4.37
C THR A 213 3.23 17.22 3.54
N THR A 214 3.45 17.31 2.23
CA THR A 214 2.65 18.16 1.33
C THR A 214 1.14 17.90 1.40
N PRO A 215 0.62 16.66 1.55
CA PRO A 215 -0.81 16.46 1.74
C PRO A 215 -1.40 17.28 2.89
N GLU A 216 -0.61 17.60 3.92
CA GLU A 216 -1.04 18.40 5.08
C GLU A 216 -1.39 19.86 4.76
N SER A 217 -0.94 20.40 3.62
CA SER A 217 -1.35 21.74 3.16
C SER A 217 -2.59 21.73 2.26
N VAL A 218 -3.01 20.56 1.77
CA VAL A 218 -4.20 20.44 0.91
C VAL A 218 -5.47 20.73 1.72
N THR A 219 -6.27 21.67 1.23
CA THR A 219 -7.53 22.10 1.85
C THR A 219 -8.63 21.06 1.60
N VAL A 220 -9.44 20.79 2.62
CA VAL A 220 -10.64 19.95 2.48
C VAL A 220 -11.82 20.75 3.02
N GLU A 221 -12.73 21.14 2.14
CA GLU A 221 -13.90 21.92 2.52
C GLU A 221 -14.89 21.11 3.34
N GLU A 222 -15.72 21.81 4.13
CA GLU A 222 -16.68 21.19 5.03
C GLU A 222 -17.65 20.25 4.29
N ASP A 223 -18.10 20.62 3.10
CA ASP A 223 -19.00 19.79 2.30
C ASP A 223 -18.34 18.48 1.84
N VAL A 224 -17.04 18.50 1.56
CA VAL A 224 -16.26 17.29 1.21
C VAL A 224 -16.04 16.42 2.45
N LEU A 225 -15.77 17.01 3.63
CA LEU A 225 -15.70 16.28 4.90
C LEU A 225 -17.02 15.58 5.22
N GLN A 226 -18.14 16.26 5.02
CA GLN A 226 -19.47 15.67 5.18
C GLN A 226 -19.71 14.56 4.16
N TYR A 227 -19.30 14.75 2.91
CA TYR A 227 -19.42 13.73 1.86
C TYR A 227 -18.65 12.45 2.22
N LEU A 228 -17.40 12.56 2.65
CA LEU A 228 -16.58 11.43 3.16
C LEU A 228 -17.27 10.68 4.31
N ALA A 229 -17.82 11.42 5.27
CA ALA A 229 -18.54 10.84 6.40
C ALA A 229 -19.85 10.15 5.96
N ARG A 230 -20.59 10.74 5.01
CA ARG A 230 -21.83 10.15 4.46
C ARG A 230 -21.55 8.86 3.70
N LEU A 231 -20.52 8.83 2.85
CA LEU A 231 -20.11 7.62 2.12
C LEU A 231 -19.82 6.48 3.09
N THR A 232 -18.92 6.70 4.05
CA THR A 232 -18.53 5.65 5.00
C THR A 232 -19.70 5.21 5.90
N ARG A 233 -20.58 6.14 6.30
CA ARG A 233 -21.82 5.79 7.01
C ARG A 233 -22.76 4.94 6.15
N LYS A 234 -22.93 5.29 4.88
CA LYS A 234 -23.82 4.57 3.96
C LYS A 234 -23.39 3.12 3.77
N THR A 235 -22.09 2.82 3.80
CA THR A 235 -21.60 1.43 3.80
C THR A 235 -22.12 0.61 4.98
N ARG A 236 -22.33 1.22 6.15
CA ARG A 236 -22.85 0.53 7.36
C ARG A 236 -24.35 0.31 7.32
N GLU A 237 -25.06 1.02 6.45
CA GLU A 237 -26.52 0.93 6.27
C GLU A 237 -26.88 0.06 5.05
N HIS A 238 -25.90 -0.44 4.31
CA HIS A 238 -26.10 -1.19 3.08
C HIS A 238 -26.52 -2.65 3.37
N ARG A 239 -27.54 -3.15 2.67
CA ARG A 239 -28.16 -4.48 2.95
C ARG A 239 -27.22 -5.67 2.86
N PHE A 240 -26.17 -5.56 2.05
CA PHE A 240 -25.18 -6.63 1.84
C PHE A 240 -23.97 -6.52 2.76
N VAL A 241 -23.96 -5.58 3.70
CA VAL A 241 -22.84 -5.33 4.60
C VAL A 241 -23.21 -5.72 6.02
N GLU A 242 -22.45 -6.65 6.60
CA GLU A 242 -22.54 -7.04 8.01
C GLU A 242 -21.75 -6.06 8.89
N VAL A 243 -20.55 -5.68 8.45
CA VAL A 243 -19.71 -4.67 9.11
C VAL A 243 -19.19 -3.69 8.05
N GLY A 244 -19.63 -2.44 8.14
CA GLY A 244 -19.19 -1.37 7.23
C GLY A 244 -17.88 -0.71 7.65
N VAL A 245 -17.48 0.32 6.91
CA VAL A 245 -16.20 1.02 7.10
C VAL A 245 -16.08 1.58 8.53
N SER A 246 -14.95 1.30 9.19
CA SER A 246 -14.64 1.79 10.55
C SER A 246 -14.34 3.30 10.58
N PRO A 247 -14.33 3.96 11.75
CA PRO A 247 -13.84 5.34 11.87
C PRO A 247 -12.40 5.51 11.38
N ARG A 248 -11.55 4.50 11.58
CA ARG A 248 -10.18 4.45 11.01
C ARG A 248 -10.24 4.47 9.49
N GLY A 249 -11.13 3.68 8.88
CA GLY A 249 -11.34 3.69 7.43
C GLY A 249 -11.79 5.05 6.89
N THR A 250 -12.62 5.80 7.63
CA THR A 250 -12.97 7.18 7.27
C THR A 250 -11.75 8.11 7.28
N GLN A 251 -10.88 8.01 8.29
CA GLN A 251 -9.63 8.78 8.34
C GLN A 251 -8.68 8.41 7.20
N ARG A 252 -8.54 7.11 6.90
CA ARG A 252 -7.71 6.65 5.76
C ARG A 252 -8.23 7.15 4.42
N LEU A 253 -9.54 7.16 4.21
CA LEU A 253 -10.13 7.73 2.99
C LEU A 253 -9.80 9.23 2.85
N PHE A 254 -9.88 9.97 3.95
CA PHE A 254 -9.51 11.40 3.98
C PHE A 254 -8.03 11.61 3.64
N GLU A 255 -7.11 10.86 4.26
CA GLU A 255 -5.67 10.94 4.00
C GLU A 255 -5.35 10.62 2.54
N VAL A 256 -5.93 9.55 2.00
CA VAL A 256 -5.70 9.12 0.61
C VAL A 256 -6.31 10.12 -0.38
N ALA A 257 -7.45 10.74 -0.08
CA ALA A 257 -8.04 11.77 -0.93
C ALA A 257 -7.16 13.04 -1.00
N ARG A 258 -6.53 13.44 0.11
CA ARG A 258 -5.54 14.55 0.11
C ARG A 258 -4.30 14.18 -0.68
N ALA A 259 -3.78 12.95 -0.51
CA ALA A 259 -2.67 12.46 -1.29
C ALA A 259 -2.98 12.47 -2.80
N ARG A 260 -4.21 12.11 -3.21
CA ARG A 260 -4.65 12.20 -4.61
C ARG A 260 -4.65 13.64 -5.12
N ALA A 261 -5.19 14.57 -4.36
CA ALA A 261 -5.16 15.99 -4.71
C ALA A 261 -3.70 16.49 -4.87
N THR A 262 -2.79 16.10 -3.97
CA THR A 262 -1.35 16.41 -4.09
C THR A 262 -0.73 15.84 -5.37
N ILE A 263 -0.92 14.53 -5.64
CA ILE A 263 -0.37 13.87 -6.84
C ILE A 263 -0.88 14.56 -8.11
N THR A 264 -2.14 14.98 -8.12
CA THR A 264 -2.76 15.67 -9.26
C THR A 264 -2.55 17.19 -9.28
N GLY A 265 -1.74 17.74 -8.38
CA GLY A 265 -1.35 19.16 -8.38
C GLY A 265 -2.45 20.12 -7.92
N ARG A 266 -3.42 19.65 -7.13
CA ARG A 266 -4.50 20.47 -6.59
C ARG A 266 -4.33 20.76 -5.10
N GLU A 267 -4.49 22.02 -4.76
CA GLU A 267 -4.38 22.53 -3.38
C GLU A 267 -5.64 22.28 -2.54
N PHE A 268 -6.67 21.66 -3.13
CA PHE A 268 -7.90 21.27 -2.46
C PHE A 268 -8.43 19.93 -2.97
N VAL A 269 -9.12 19.19 -2.10
CA VAL A 269 -9.78 17.92 -2.43
C VAL A 269 -11.12 18.20 -3.09
N THR A 270 -11.41 17.47 -4.17
CA THR A 270 -12.70 17.47 -4.86
C THR A 270 -13.46 16.17 -4.60
N PRO A 271 -14.78 16.12 -4.84
CA PRO A 271 -15.51 14.86 -4.76
C PRO A 271 -15.00 13.80 -5.75
N ASP A 272 -14.42 14.19 -6.88
CA ASP A 272 -13.83 13.27 -7.86
C ASP A 272 -12.61 12.54 -7.28
N ASP A 273 -11.77 13.22 -6.48
CA ASP A 273 -10.68 12.55 -5.75
C ASP A 273 -11.19 11.43 -4.87
N VAL A 274 -12.21 11.75 -4.09
CA VAL A 274 -12.81 10.83 -3.13
C VAL A 274 -13.36 9.61 -3.87
N LYS A 275 -14.06 9.84 -4.99
CA LYS A 275 -14.60 8.74 -5.82
C LYS A 275 -13.50 7.84 -6.36
N ARG A 276 -12.43 8.41 -6.94
CA ARG A 276 -11.32 7.63 -7.52
C ARG A 276 -10.61 6.76 -6.49
N VAL A 277 -10.47 7.23 -5.25
CA VAL A 277 -9.75 6.48 -4.21
C VAL A 277 -10.66 5.63 -3.33
N ALA A 278 -11.99 5.76 -3.44
CA ALA A 278 -12.94 5.08 -2.58
C ALA A 278 -12.84 3.57 -2.67
N GLN A 279 -12.77 2.99 -3.87
CA GLN A 279 -12.65 1.55 -4.03
C GLN A 279 -11.37 0.98 -3.40
N PRO A 280 -10.15 1.44 -3.78
CA PRO A 280 -8.91 0.92 -3.20
C PRO A 280 -8.77 1.23 -1.70
N ALA A 281 -9.41 2.29 -1.21
CA ALA A 281 -9.37 2.67 0.20
C ALA A 281 -10.52 2.10 1.05
N LEU A 282 -11.61 1.55 0.51
CA LEU A 282 -12.75 1.13 1.34
C LEU A 282 -13.15 -0.31 1.15
N ALA A 283 -12.99 -0.88 -0.04
CA ALA A 283 -13.56 -2.19 -0.36
C ALA A 283 -13.10 -3.27 0.60
N HIS A 284 -11.82 -3.30 0.97
CA HIS A 284 -11.25 -4.29 1.89
C HIS A 284 -11.70 -4.15 3.34
N ARG A 285 -12.40 -3.07 3.69
CA ARG A 285 -12.88 -2.80 5.05
C ARG A 285 -14.32 -3.26 5.26
N LEU A 286 -14.98 -3.74 4.21
CA LEU A 286 -16.35 -4.26 4.28
C LEU A 286 -16.34 -5.74 4.64
N VAL A 287 -17.16 -6.14 5.61
CA VAL A 287 -17.54 -7.53 5.82
C VAL A 287 -18.92 -7.73 5.23
N LEU A 288 -19.04 -8.59 4.24
CA LEU A 288 -20.30 -8.84 3.55
C LEU A 288 -21.14 -9.88 4.29
N THR A 289 -22.47 -9.75 4.20
CA THR A 289 -23.42 -10.72 4.75
C THR A 289 -23.33 -12.07 4.00
N PRO A 290 -23.81 -13.17 4.61
CA PRO A 290 -23.93 -14.46 3.90
C PRO A 290 -24.78 -14.37 2.64
N ASP A 291 -25.87 -13.59 2.66
CA ASP A 291 -26.76 -13.39 1.51
C ASP A 291 -26.03 -12.75 0.33
N ALA A 292 -25.13 -11.80 0.58
CA ALA A 292 -24.30 -11.18 -0.44
C ALA A 292 -23.45 -12.22 -1.19
N ARG A 293 -22.94 -13.24 -0.48
CA ARG A 293 -22.16 -14.33 -1.08
C ARG A 293 -23.03 -15.24 -1.96
N VAL A 294 -24.28 -15.47 -1.55
CA VAL A 294 -25.24 -16.26 -2.34
C VAL A 294 -25.65 -15.52 -3.61
N GLU A 295 -25.77 -14.20 -3.52
CA GLU A 295 -26.10 -13.31 -4.65
C GLU A 295 -24.85 -12.90 -5.48
N ASP A 296 -23.67 -13.46 -5.20
CA ASP A 296 -22.39 -13.18 -5.87
C ASP A 296 -22.02 -11.68 -5.90
N VAL A 297 -22.33 -10.96 -4.82
CA VAL A 297 -22.05 -9.54 -4.68
C VAL A 297 -20.62 -9.33 -4.21
N HIS A 298 -19.85 -8.58 -4.99
CA HIS A 298 -18.48 -8.20 -4.62
C HIS A 298 -18.42 -6.91 -3.79
N LYS A 299 -17.37 -6.78 -2.95
CA LYS A 299 -17.15 -5.59 -2.13
C LYS A 299 -17.02 -4.31 -2.98
N SER A 300 -16.47 -4.40 -4.19
CA SER A 300 -16.38 -3.30 -5.16
C SER A 300 -17.75 -2.77 -5.60
N ALA A 301 -18.68 -3.67 -5.93
CA ALA A 301 -20.04 -3.30 -6.32
C ALA A 301 -20.81 -2.59 -5.20
N VAL A 302 -20.56 -2.96 -3.94
CA VAL A 302 -21.13 -2.24 -2.78
C VAL A 302 -20.59 -0.80 -2.70
N ILE A 303 -19.29 -0.60 -2.93
CA ILE A 303 -18.71 0.74 -2.93
C ILE A 303 -19.29 1.57 -4.08
N GLU A 304 -19.43 0.99 -5.26
CA GLU A 304 -20.04 1.65 -6.42
C GLU A 304 -21.49 2.09 -6.13
N ASP A 305 -22.35 1.20 -5.61
CA ASP A 305 -23.73 1.54 -5.21
C ASP A 305 -23.78 2.65 -4.15
N VAL A 306 -22.85 2.64 -3.20
CA VAL A 306 -22.72 3.70 -2.20
C VAL A 306 -22.32 5.04 -2.84
N LEU A 307 -21.38 5.04 -3.78
CA LEU A 307 -20.94 6.26 -4.46
C LEU A 307 -22.02 6.86 -5.36
N ASP A 308 -22.86 6.01 -5.97
CA ASP A 308 -23.97 6.44 -6.82
C ASP A 308 -25.18 6.94 -6.01
N SER A 309 -25.38 6.41 -4.81
CA SER A 309 -26.54 6.76 -3.96
C SER A 309 -26.33 7.98 -3.06
N VAL A 310 -25.09 8.38 -2.80
CA VAL A 310 -24.79 9.55 -1.95
C VAL A 310 -24.65 10.79 -2.82
N GLU A 311 -25.45 11.81 -2.53
CA GLU A 311 -25.43 13.10 -3.25
C GLU A 311 -24.04 13.75 -3.17
N VAL A 312 -23.51 14.08 -4.35
CA VAL A 312 -22.21 14.73 -4.51
C VAL A 312 -22.39 16.23 -4.20
N PRO A 313 -21.56 16.83 -3.33
CA PRO A 313 -21.66 18.26 -3.07
C PRO A 313 -21.27 19.07 -4.31
N THR A 314 -21.97 20.17 -4.55
CA THR A 314 -21.57 21.22 -5.51
C THR A 314 -20.47 22.05 -4.88
N VAL A 315 -19.23 21.58 -5.04
CA VAL A 315 -18.00 22.32 -4.71
C VAL A 315 -17.57 23.12 -5.94
#